data_AF-A0A963A396-F1
#
_entry.id   AF-A0A963A396-F1
#
_cell.length_a   1.000
_cell.length_b   1.000
_cell.length_c   1.000
_cell.angle_alpha   90.00
_cell.angle_beta   90.00
_cell.angle_gamma   90.00
#
_symmetry.space_group_name_H-M   'P 1'
#
loop_
_entity.id
_entity.type
_entity.pdbx_description
1 polymer ?
#
loop_
_entity_poly.entity_id
_entity_poly.type
_entity_poly.pdbx_seq_one_letter_code
_entity_poly.pdbx_strand_id
1 'polypeptide(L)'
;MISSQFDHKAFLKTLTSRPGVYRMLDAQGEVLYVGKARDLKRRIASYFSRALNRRLQQMVSRIQGIEVAVTHTEAEALILENTQIKTLQPRYNVLLRDDKSYPYIFLSADRFPRLAFHRGARTGNGRYFGPYPSAAAVRETLRQMQKIFPVRQCEESFYRNRSRPCLQYQIKRCTAPCVDLVHTVEYAVDVHAATLFLEGKTSQAIDDLVARMEAAAGALDFEQAARCRDQVAALQRIQERQYVSGEQGDLDVVACASDGGVSCVQLFCIRSGRNLGNKVFYPKVPEGESDERILAAFISQYYIGKPVPREILVNTEPTDSELLEAVLSAERGQRVEIRHMVRRERSRWIEMAEQNAQLALASRLASRSGIQSRIDQLQSLLQLEETPTRMECFDISHTGGELTVAACVVFNQDGPLKSDYRRFNIEGLAPGDDYAAMEQALNRRYARILAGEGELPDILFIDGGKGQLGAAATVLSELAVSGVTLVGVAKGVERRPGLERLFLFGRDSPIILPASSP
;
A
#
# COMPACT_ATOMS: atom_id res chain seq x y z
N MET A 1 -30.41 -0.59 -33.66
CA MET A 1 -30.10 0.84 -33.47
C MET A 1 -28.79 1.13 -34.15
N ILE A 2 -28.76 2.08 -35.08
CA ILE A 2 -27.56 2.45 -35.83
C ILE A 2 -26.63 3.16 -34.84
N SER A 3 -25.56 2.48 -34.38
CA SER A 3 -24.50 3.12 -33.60
C SER A 3 -23.85 4.18 -34.48
N SER A 4 -24.20 5.44 -34.24
CA SER A 4 -23.59 6.57 -34.94
C SER A 4 -22.12 6.65 -34.54
N GLN A 5 -21.24 6.16 -35.39
CA GLN A 5 -19.80 6.23 -35.18
C GLN A 5 -19.38 7.68 -34.95
N PHE A 6 -18.70 7.96 -33.83
CA PHE A 6 -18.23 9.30 -33.47
C PHE A 6 -17.48 9.98 -34.64
N ASP A 7 -18.00 11.12 -35.11
CA ASP A 7 -17.35 11.92 -36.15
C ASP A 7 -16.19 12.73 -35.57
N HIS A 8 -15.07 12.04 -35.39
CA HIS A 8 -13.81 12.62 -34.95
C HIS A 8 -13.34 13.75 -35.87
N LYS A 9 -13.64 13.75 -37.18
CA LYS A 9 -13.19 14.80 -38.10
C LYS A 9 -13.90 16.12 -37.84
N ALA A 10 -15.21 16.08 -37.60
CA ALA A 10 -15.97 17.26 -37.21
C ALA A 10 -15.49 17.78 -35.84
N PHE A 11 -15.33 16.89 -34.86
CA PHE A 11 -14.88 17.28 -33.52
C PHE A 11 -13.49 17.93 -33.53
N LEU A 12 -12.52 17.37 -34.27
CA LEU A 12 -11.15 17.92 -34.37
C LEU A 12 -11.11 19.36 -34.90
N LYS A 13 -12.11 19.81 -35.67
CA LYS A 13 -12.21 21.20 -36.15
C LYS A 13 -12.58 22.19 -35.04
N THR A 14 -13.28 21.73 -34.01
CA THR A 14 -13.72 22.55 -32.88
C THR A 14 -12.67 22.72 -31.78
N LEU A 15 -11.59 21.91 -31.82
CA LEU A 15 -10.57 21.89 -30.78
C LEU A 15 -9.63 23.09 -30.84
N THR A 16 -9.25 23.55 -29.64
CA THR A 16 -8.22 24.57 -29.43
C THR A 16 -6.82 23.97 -29.40
N SER A 17 -5.81 24.79 -29.70
CA SER A 17 -4.38 24.45 -29.51
C SER A 17 -3.86 24.82 -28.11
N ARG A 18 -4.73 25.26 -27.20
CA ARG A 18 -4.36 25.52 -25.80
C ARG A 18 -4.05 24.22 -25.04
N PRO A 19 -3.26 24.29 -23.96
CA PRO A 19 -3.03 23.14 -23.09
C PRO A 19 -4.32 22.74 -22.37
N GLY A 20 -4.40 21.48 -21.96
CA GLY A 20 -5.53 20.98 -21.21
C GLY A 20 -5.54 19.48 -21.04
N VAL A 21 -6.64 18.99 -20.46
CA VAL A 21 -6.92 17.58 -20.24
C VAL A 21 -8.07 17.16 -21.14
N TYR A 22 -8.01 15.94 -21.66
CA TYR A 22 -9.08 15.35 -22.44
C TYR A 22 -9.48 13.99 -21.88
N ARG A 23 -10.76 13.65 -22.04
CA ARG A 23 -11.36 12.38 -21.65
C ARG A 23 -11.96 11.72 -22.88
N MET A 24 -11.69 10.43 -23.05
CA MET A 24 -12.30 9.61 -24.09
C MET A 24 -13.37 8.73 -23.45
N LEU A 25 -14.57 8.78 -24.01
CA LEU A 25 -15.78 8.14 -23.48
C LEU A 25 -16.24 7.01 -24.40
N ASP A 26 -16.83 5.97 -23.83
CA ASP A 26 -17.52 4.92 -24.59
C ASP A 26 -19.00 5.23 -24.86
N ALA A 27 -19.73 4.26 -25.40
CA ALA A 27 -21.15 4.40 -25.74
C ALA A 27 -22.06 4.59 -24.53
N GLN A 28 -21.62 4.18 -23.36
CA GLN A 28 -22.35 4.28 -22.10
C GLN A 28 -21.98 5.58 -21.34
N GLY A 29 -21.00 6.35 -21.85
CA GLY A 29 -20.47 7.53 -21.19
C GLY A 29 -19.41 7.23 -20.14
N GLU A 30 -18.88 6.00 -20.08
CA GLU A 30 -17.78 5.66 -19.18
C GLU A 30 -16.45 6.18 -19.70
N VAL A 31 -15.59 6.65 -18.80
CA VAL A 31 -14.28 7.20 -19.15
C VAL A 31 -13.29 6.07 -19.42
N LEU A 32 -12.93 5.91 -20.70
CA LEU A 32 -11.96 4.93 -21.17
C LEU A 32 -10.52 5.36 -20.89
N TYR A 33 -10.24 6.64 -21.12
CA TYR A 33 -8.89 7.21 -21.06
C TYR A 33 -8.93 8.69 -20.69
N VAL A 34 -7.98 9.12 -19.86
CA VAL A 34 -7.70 10.52 -19.54
C VAL A 34 -6.28 10.83 -20.00
N GLY A 35 -6.07 11.98 -20.65
CA GLY A 35 -4.74 12.42 -21.03
C GLY A 35 -4.55 13.92 -20.94
N LYS A 36 -3.33 14.35 -20.65
CA LYS A 36 -2.88 15.75 -20.77
C LYS A 36 -2.33 16.06 -22.16
N ALA A 37 -2.40 17.34 -22.55
CA ALA A 37 -1.80 17.85 -23.76
C ALA A 37 -1.30 19.28 -23.58
N ARG A 38 -0.14 19.61 -24.15
CA ARG A 38 0.29 20.99 -24.39
C ARG A 38 -0.51 21.68 -25.49
N ASP A 39 -0.87 20.91 -26.52
CA ASP A 39 -1.75 21.31 -27.63
C ASP A 39 -2.83 20.23 -27.79
N LEU A 40 -4.05 20.55 -27.34
CA LEU A 40 -5.18 19.62 -27.36
C LEU A 40 -5.50 19.12 -28.77
N LYS A 41 -5.58 20.03 -29.76
CA LYS A 41 -5.91 19.68 -31.15
C LYS A 41 -4.89 18.71 -31.73
N ARG A 42 -3.59 19.03 -31.64
CA ARG A 42 -2.51 18.19 -32.17
C ARG A 42 -2.45 16.84 -31.44
N ARG A 43 -2.59 16.84 -30.11
CA ARG A 43 -2.54 15.60 -29.32
C ARG A 43 -3.71 14.68 -29.63
N ILE A 44 -4.94 15.19 -29.64
CA ILE A 44 -6.13 14.39 -29.92
C ILE A 44 -6.11 13.88 -31.37
N ALA A 45 -5.67 14.70 -32.34
CA ALA A 45 -5.51 14.27 -33.72
C ALA A 45 -4.56 13.07 -33.88
N SER A 46 -3.53 12.95 -33.03
CA SER A 46 -2.56 11.84 -33.13
C SER A 46 -3.18 10.45 -32.92
N TYR A 47 -4.27 10.36 -32.14
CA TYR A 47 -5.02 9.12 -31.90
C TYR A 47 -5.85 8.66 -33.09
N PHE A 48 -6.01 9.48 -34.13
CA PHE A 48 -6.74 9.12 -35.35
C PHE A 48 -5.81 8.99 -36.56
N SER A 49 -4.49 8.90 -36.30
CA SER A 49 -3.47 8.66 -37.33
C SER A 49 -3.33 7.16 -37.64
N ARG A 50 -2.70 6.82 -38.76
CA ARG A 50 -2.56 5.42 -39.23
C ARG A 50 -1.54 4.58 -38.45
N ALA A 51 -0.68 5.19 -37.63
CA ALA A 51 0.44 4.52 -36.97
C ALA A 51 0.20 4.27 -35.47
N LEU A 52 -0.94 3.65 -35.14
CA LEU A 52 -1.27 3.31 -33.76
C LEU A 52 -0.91 1.85 -33.47
N ASN A 53 -0.43 1.58 -32.25
CA ASN A 53 -0.30 0.21 -31.77
C ASN A 53 -1.70 -0.44 -31.63
N ARG A 54 -1.76 -1.78 -31.66
CA ARG A 54 -3.02 -2.55 -31.64
C ARG A 54 -3.95 -2.17 -30.48
N ARG A 55 -3.37 -1.87 -29.32
CA ARG A 55 -4.14 -1.44 -28.14
C ARG A 55 -4.80 -0.08 -28.34
N LEU A 56 -4.06 0.92 -28.80
CA LEU A 56 -4.60 2.25 -29.05
C LEU A 56 -5.69 2.18 -30.13
N GLN A 57 -5.53 1.31 -31.14
CA GLN A 57 -6.60 1.05 -32.12
C GLN A 57 -7.88 0.50 -31.45
N GLN A 58 -7.75 -0.45 -30.53
CA GLN A 58 -8.89 -1.00 -29.78
C GLN A 58 -9.55 0.04 -28.86
N MET A 59 -8.76 0.91 -28.23
CA MET A 59 -9.30 2.01 -27.43
C MET A 59 -10.07 2.97 -28.32
N VAL A 60 -9.45 3.41 -29.42
CA VAL A 60 -10.01 4.38 -30.37
C VAL A 60 -11.29 3.87 -31.02
N SER A 61 -11.39 2.57 -31.32
CA SER A 61 -12.61 1.99 -31.90
C SER A 61 -13.81 1.98 -30.96
N ARG A 62 -13.60 2.14 -29.65
CA ARG A 62 -14.66 2.20 -28.63
C ARG A 62 -15.10 3.63 -28.32
N ILE A 63 -14.38 4.64 -28.79
CA ILE A 63 -14.68 6.05 -28.50
C ILE A 63 -16.03 6.42 -29.12
N GLN A 64 -16.96 6.90 -28.30
CA GLN A 64 -18.21 7.53 -28.73
C GLN A 64 -18.28 9.03 -28.37
N GLY A 65 -17.38 9.52 -27.51
CA GLY A 65 -17.30 10.92 -27.17
C GLY A 65 -15.91 11.33 -26.69
N ILE A 66 -15.59 12.61 -26.86
CA ILE A 66 -14.38 13.22 -26.30
C ILE A 66 -14.78 14.53 -25.61
N GLU A 67 -14.35 14.69 -24.36
CA GLU A 67 -14.52 15.92 -23.59
C GLU A 67 -13.16 16.56 -23.33
N VAL A 68 -13.11 17.89 -23.30
CA VAL A 68 -11.87 18.64 -23.07
C VAL A 68 -12.06 19.70 -21.99
N ALA A 69 -11.06 19.85 -21.14
CA ALA A 69 -10.93 20.91 -20.16
C ALA A 69 -9.64 21.68 -20.44
N VAL A 70 -9.77 22.95 -20.83
CA VAL A 70 -8.63 23.82 -21.14
C VAL A 70 -8.00 24.32 -19.84
N THR A 71 -6.69 24.30 -19.76
CA THR A 71 -5.91 24.85 -18.64
C THR A 71 -5.07 26.04 -19.12
N HIS A 72 -4.47 26.80 -18.19
CA HIS A 72 -3.57 27.89 -18.54
C HIS A 72 -2.17 27.37 -18.87
N THR A 73 -1.75 26.29 -18.20
CA THR A 73 -0.42 25.70 -18.37
C THR A 73 -0.48 24.18 -18.54
N GLU A 74 0.59 23.60 -19.08
CA GLU A 74 0.73 22.15 -19.15
C GLU A 74 0.92 21.52 -17.75
N ALA A 75 1.49 22.26 -16.79
CA ALA A 75 1.62 21.86 -15.40
C ALA A 75 0.24 21.68 -14.74
N GLU A 76 -0.67 22.64 -14.91
CA GLU A 76 -2.06 22.50 -14.46
C GLU A 76 -2.77 21.31 -15.13
N ALA A 77 -2.50 21.07 -16.41
CA ALA A 77 -3.05 19.92 -17.11
C ALA A 77 -2.56 18.59 -16.50
N LEU A 78 -1.28 18.49 -16.12
CA LEU A 78 -0.74 17.30 -15.45
C LEU A 78 -1.40 17.07 -14.07
N ILE A 79 -1.59 18.12 -13.28
CA ILE A 79 -2.24 18.01 -11.96
C ILE A 79 -3.72 17.58 -12.11
N LEU A 80 -4.43 18.18 -13.07
CA LEU A 80 -5.82 17.86 -13.35
C LEU A 80 -5.97 16.44 -13.91
N GLU A 81 -5.10 16.02 -14.83
CA GLU A 81 -5.04 14.64 -15.35
C GLU A 81 -4.83 13.66 -14.20
N ASN A 82 -3.88 13.93 -13.30
CA ASN A 82 -3.61 13.08 -12.16
C ASN A 82 -4.84 12.89 -11.27
N THR A 83 -5.53 14.00 -10.97
CA THR A 83 -6.75 14.01 -10.16
C THR A 83 -7.87 13.21 -10.83
N GLN A 84 -8.04 13.37 -12.15
CA GLN A 84 -9.04 12.64 -12.92
C GLN A 84 -8.73 11.14 -13.04
N ILE A 85 -7.47 10.75 -13.25
CA ILE A 85 -7.07 9.33 -13.26
C ILE A 85 -7.36 8.69 -11.89
N LYS A 86 -7.03 9.38 -10.79
CA LYS A 86 -7.29 8.89 -9.43
C LYS A 86 -8.79 8.72 -9.16
N THR A 87 -9.62 9.65 -9.62
CA THR A 87 -11.07 9.66 -9.35
C THR A 87 -11.83 8.70 -10.25
N LEU A 88 -11.47 8.65 -11.54
CA LEU A 88 -12.23 7.93 -12.57
C LEU A 88 -11.70 6.53 -12.86
N GLN A 89 -10.45 6.23 -12.46
CA GLN A 89 -9.76 4.95 -12.67
C GLN A 89 -9.93 4.37 -14.10
N PRO A 90 -9.64 5.14 -15.17
CA PRO A 90 -9.96 4.72 -16.54
C PRO A 90 -9.20 3.47 -16.97
N ARG A 91 -9.88 2.59 -17.72
CA ARG A 91 -9.36 1.27 -18.13
C ARG A 91 -8.01 1.33 -18.87
N TYR A 92 -7.81 2.35 -19.70
CA TYR A 92 -6.64 2.46 -20.57
C TYR A 92 -5.52 3.35 -20.01
N ASN A 93 -5.64 3.83 -18.76
CA ASN A 93 -4.56 4.52 -18.04
C ASN A 93 -3.74 3.56 -17.18
N VAL A 94 -2.51 3.94 -16.86
CA VAL A 94 -1.73 3.28 -15.80
C VAL A 94 -2.32 3.70 -14.45
N LEU A 95 -2.71 2.74 -13.62
CA LEU A 95 -3.38 3.00 -12.34
C LEU A 95 -2.54 2.53 -11.15
N LEU A 96 -2.24 3.44 -10.23
CA LEU A 96 -1.60 3.13 -8.96
C LEU A 96 -2.65 2.74 -7.90
N ARG A 97 -2.71 1.46 -7.54
CA ARG A 97 -3.72 0.94 -6.57
C ARG A 97 -3.43 1.24 -5.10
N ASP A 98 -2.21 1.64 -4.73
CA ASP A 98 -1.80 1.86 -3.33
C ASP A 98 -1.46 3.34 -3.07
N ASP A 99 -2.50 4.15 -2.83
CA ASP A 99 -2.38 5.57 -2.49
C ASP A 99 -2.42 5.85 -0.98
N LYS A 100 -1.84 4.94 -0.16
CA LYS A 100 -1.78 5.18 1.29
C LYS A 100 -0.93 6.41 1.60
N SER A 101 -1.40 7.20 2.57
CA SER A 101 -0.62 8.31 3.14
C SER A 101 0.69 7.81 3.75
N TYR A 102 1.72 8.65 3.66
CA TYR A 102 3.04 8.32 4.17
C TYR A 102 3.00 8.07 5.69
N PRO A 103 3.62 6.98 6.16
CA PRO A 103 3.88 6.78 7.56
C PRO A 103 5.10 7.59 8.02
N TYR A 104 5.04 8.08 9.24
CA TYR A 104 6.06 8.88 9.92
C TYR A 104 6.34 8.33 11.31
N ILE A 105 7.50 8.67 11.85
CA ILE A 105 7.74 8.66 13.29
C ILE A 105 7.36 10.04 13.81
N PHE A 106 6.46 10.09 14.79
CA PHE A 106 6.05 11.30 15.48
C PHE A 106 6.70 11.38 16.85
N LEU A 107 7.34 12.50 17.15
CA LEU A 107 7.83 12.88 18.46
C LEU A 107 6.93 13.98 19.02
N SER A 108 6.13 13.66 20.02
CA SER A 108 5.23 14.62 20.69
C SER A 108 5.99 15.75 21.39
N ALA A 109 5.34 16.89 21.61
CA ALA A 109 5.89 18.02 22.37
C ALA A 109 5.54 18.02 23.88
N ASP A 110 5.14 16.88 24.45
CA ASP A 110 4.78 16.76 25.88
C ASP A 110 5.98 16.93 26.82
N ARG A 111 5.74 17.12 28.13
CA ARG A 111 6.79 17.17 29.18
C ARG A 111 7.73 15.96 29.15
N PHE A 112 7.16 14.78 28.86
CA PHE A 112 7.91 13.56 28.57
C PHE A 112 7.57 13.11 27.14
N PRO A 113 8.32 13.57 26.12
CA PRO A 113 8.06 13.23 24.72
C PRO A 113 8.00 11.73 24.46
N ARG A 114 7.03 11.28 23.66
CA ARG A 114 6.93 9.91 23.15
C ARG A 114 7.29 9.83 21.68
N LEU A 115 7.85 8.70 21.28
CA LEU A 115 7.98 8.32 19.87
C LEU A 115 6.80 7.41 19.49
N ALA A 116 6.09 7.76 18.41
CA ALA A 116 4.92 7.01 17.97
C ALA A 116 4.89 6.82 16.46
N PHE A 117 4.20 5.78 16.02
CA PHE A 117 3.81 5.64 14.62
C PHE A 117 2.72 6.66 14.30
N HIS A 118 2.89 7.43 13.21
CA HIS A 118 1.87 8.34 12.72
C HIS A 118 1.60 8.10 11.23
N ARG A 119 0.32 8.19 10.84
CA ARG A 119 -0.11 8.14 9.44
C ARG A 119 -1.28 9.09 9.25
N GLY A 120 -1.24 9.88 8.17
CA GLY A 120 -2.26 10.86 7.84
C GLY A 120 -1.76 12.31 7.96
N ALA A 121 -2.69 13.25 8.07
CA ALA A 121 -2.39 14.68 8.16
C ALA A 121 -1.59 14.98 9.44
N ARG A 122 -0.54 15.80 9.31
CA ARG A 122 0.38 16.17 10.40
C ARG A 122 -0.25 17.20 11.34
N THR A 123 -1.24 16.78 12.12
CA THR A 123 -2.06 17.67 12.98
C THR A 123 -1.64 17.66 14.45
N GLY A 124 -0.92 16.62 14.90
CA GLY A 124 -0.41 16.54 16.27
C GLY A 124 0.75 17.51 16.55
N ASN A 125 0.74 18.09 17.75
CA ASN A 125 1.77 19.02 18.22
C ASN A 125 3.08 18.29 18.52
N GLY A 126 4.08 18.48 17.67
CA GLY A 126 5.37 17.80 17.76
C GLY A 126 6.10 17.75 16.42
N ARG A 127 7.09 16.86 16.35
CA ARG A 127 7.99 16.71 15.19
C ARG A 127 7.72 15.42 14.45
N TYR A 128 7.84 15.45 13.12
CA TYR A 128 7.62 14.31 12.25
C TYR A 128 8.90 13.96 11.50
N PHE A 129 9.28 12.69 11.52
CA PHE A 129 10.47 12.16 10.87
C PHE A 129 10.07 11.13 9.81
N GLY A 130 10.65 11.25 8.61
CA GLY A 130 10.28 10.48 7.42
C GLY A 130 10.20 11.38 6.18
N PRO A 131 9.37 11.04 5.18
CA PRO A 131 8.45 9.90 5.13
C PRO A 131 9.17 8.55 5.07
N TYR A 132 8.55 7.52 5.65
CA TYR A 132 8.99 6.14 5.48
C TYR A 132 8.23 5.46 4.34
N PRO A 133 8.84 4.48 3.64
CA PRO A 133 8.20 3.84 2.51
C PRO A 133 7.04 2.93 2.93
N SER A 134 7.08 2.38 4.15
CA SER A 134 6.03 1.49 4.65
C SER A 134 5.85 1.56 6.16
N ALA A 135 4.71 1.07 6.66
CA ALA A 135 4.49 0.97 8.10
C ALA A 135 5.42 -0.08 8.76
N ALA A 136 5.84 -1.09 8.00
CA ALA A 136 6.82 -2.06 8.48
C ALA A 136 8.16 -1.38 8.79
N ALA A 137 8.63 -0.51 7.89
CA ALA A 137 9.85 0.27 8.06
C ALA A 137 9.80 1.19 9.29
N VAL A 138 8.68 1.88 9.53
CA VAL A 138 8.50 2.67 10.75
C VAL A 138 8.57 1.81 12.00
N ARG A 139 7.84 0.69 12.03
CA ARG A 139 7.82 -0.20 13.20
C ARG A 139 9.20 -0.80 13.48
N GLU A 140 9.95 -1.14 12.44
CA GLU A 140 11.33 -1.61 12.59
C GLU A 140 12.23 -0.54 13.19
N THR A 141 12.17 0.68 12.65
CA THR A 141 12.94 1.80 13.19
C THR A 141 12.57 2.08 14.64
N LEU A 142 11.28 2.16 14.97
CA LEU A 142 10.81 2.33 16.36
C LEU A 142 11.32 1.23 17.30
N ARG A 143 11.34 -0.04 16.85
CA ARG A 143 11.89 -1.16 17.63
C ARG A 143 13.40 -1.01 17.87
N GLN A 144 14.15 -0.53 16.88
CA GLN A 144 15.58 -0.25 17.04
C GLN A 144 15.78 0.91 18.02
N MET A 145 15.00 1.99 17.88
CA MET A 145 15.07 3.14 18.76
C MET A 145 14.82 2.77 20.22
N GLN A 146 13.82 1.93 20.55
CA GLN A 146 13.57 1.50 21.94
C GLN A 146 14.78 0.81 22.59
N LYS A 147 15.62 0.14 21.79
CA LYS A 147 16.80 -0.56 22.30
C LYS A 147 17.98 0.37 22.57
N ILE A 148 18.05 1.48 21.84
CA ILE A 148 19.18 2.41 21.88
C ILE A 148 18.84 3.60 22.78
N PHE A 149 17.66 4.19 22.60
CA PHE A 149 17.20 5.35 23.34
C PHE A 149 16.00 4.93 24.21
N PRO A 150 16.07 5.08 25.54
CA PRO A 150 15.03 4.67 26.47
C PRO A 150 13.82 5.63 26.50
N VAL A 151 13.42 6.12 25.33
CA VAL A 151 12.31 7.07 25.13
C VAL A 151 11.00 6.28 25.02
N ARG A 152 9.97 6.74 25.74
CA ARG A 152 8.67 6.06 25.79
C ARG A 152 8.02 5.99 24.41
N GLN A 153 7.31 4.89 24.16
CA GLN A 153 6.46 4.69 22.96
C GLN A 153 5.04 4.25 23.32
N CYS A 154 4.69 4.23 24.61
CA CYS A 154 3.34 3.92 25.06
C CYS A 154 2.36 5.03 24.66
N GLU A 155 1.11 4.66 24.38
CA GLU A 155 0.05 5.63 24.20
C GLU A 155 -0.21 6.42 25.49
N GLU A 156 -0.77 7.61 25.33
CA GLU A 156 -0.98 8.55 26.42
C GLU A 156 -1.97 8.02 27.46
N SER A 157 -2.99 7.28 27.02
CA SER A 157 -3.92 6.58 27.90
C SER A 157 -3.23 5.56 28.80
N PHE A 158 -2.25 4.82 28.29
CA PHE A 158 -1.44 3.93 29.11
C PHE A 158 -0.49 4.70 30.01
N TYR A 159 0.11 5.79 29.56
CA TYR A 159 1.03 6.58 30.39
C TYR A 159 0.36 7.15 31.64
N ARG A 160 -0.81 7.79 31.48
CA ARG A 160 -1.52 8.46 32.58
C ARG A 160 -2.09 7.50 33.62
N ASN A 161 -2.41 6.27 33.23
CA ASN A 161 -3.10 5.30 34.08
C ASN A 161 -2.17 4.26 34.70
N ARG A 162 -0.85 4.48 34.72
CA ARG A 162 0.13 3.52 35.27
C ARG A 162 0.46 3.86 36.72
N SER A 163 0.29 2.86 37.58
CA SER A 163 0.74 2.89 38.98
C SER A 163 2.04 2.11 39.22
N ARG A 164 2.50 1.33 38.24
CA ARG A 164 3.75 0.55 38.32
C ARG A 164 4.50 0.56 36.98
N PRO A 165 5.85 0.43 36.99
CA PRO A 165 6.64 0.31 35.77
C PRO A 165 6.17 -0.86 34.92
N CYS A 166 6.19 -0.67 33.59
CA CYS A 166 5.81 -1.72 32.65
C CYS A 166 7.00 -2.59 32.25
N LEU A 167 6.73 -3.64 31.48
CA LEU A 167 7.75 -4.54 30.94
C LEU A 167 8.87 -3.79 30.21
N GLN A 168 8.56 -2.71 29.49
CA GLN A 168 9.57 -1.94 28.74
C GLN A 168 10.64 -1.35 29.67
N TYR A 169 10.28 -0.94 30.89
CA TYR A 169 11.25 -0.50 31.89
C TYR A 169 12.09 -1.68 32.41
N GLN A 170 11.44 -2.81 32.72
CA GLN A 170 12.12 -4.00 33.25
C GLN A 170 13.18 -4.55 32.27
N ILE A 171 12.92 -4.43 30.96
CA ILE A 171 13.88 -4.82 29.91
C ILE A 171 14.77 -3.65 29.44
N LYS A 172 14.85 -2.57 30.21
CA LYS A 172 15.72 -1.39 30.01
C LYS A 172 15.50 -0.61 28.70
N ARG A 173 14.27 -0.60 28.17
CA ARG A 173 13.86 0.15 26.95
C ARG A 173 13.08 1.43 27.23
N CYS A 174 12.81 1.73 28.48
CA CYS A 174 12.17 2.96 28.92
C CYS A 174 12.66 3.31 30.32
N THR A 175 12.79 4.58 30.64
CA THR A 175 13.16 5.08 31.99
C THR A 175 11.95 5.28 32.91
N ALA A 176 10.78 4.77 32.52
CA ALA A 176 9.52 4.82 33.30
C ALA A 176 9.11 6.22 33.83
N PRO A 177 9.04 7.25 32.97
CA PRO A 177 8.53 8.57 33.37
C PRO A 177 7.04 8.58 33.74
N CYS A 178 6.32 7.46 33.57
CA CYS A 178 4.90 7.33 33.95
C CYS A 178 4.69 7.13 35.45
N VAL A 179 5.75 6.79 36.19
CA VAL A 179 5.75 6.55 37.63
C VAL A 179 6.92 7.29 38.29
N ASP A 180 7.33 8.41 37.67
CA ASP A 180 8.32 9.36 38.19
C ASP A 180 9.71 8.77 38.53
N LEU A 181 10.11 7.67 37.86
CA LEU A 181 11.44 7.06 38.05
C LEU A 181 12.58 7.76 37.30
N VAL A 182 12.30 8.87 36.61
CA VAL A 182 13.29 9.66 35.87
C VAL A 182 12.89 11.13 35.87
N HIS A 183 13.87 12.02 36.02
CA HIS A 183 13.63 13.45 35.96
C HIS A 183 13.51 13.95 34.51
N THR A 184 12.78 15.04 34.31
CA THR A 184 12.58 15.60 32.96
C THR A 184 13.86 16.02 32.28
N VAL A 185 14.84 16.52 33.04
CA VAL A 185 16.13 16.97 32.49
C VAL A 185 16.91 15.78 31.95
N GLU A 186 16.98 14.69 32.70
CA GLU A 186 17.65 13.45 32.28
C GLU A 186 16.95 12.83 31.07
N TYR A 187 15.61 12.77 31.10
CA TYR A 187 14.82 12.24 29.97
C TYR A 187 14.99 13.07 28.70
N ALA A 188 15.12 14.39 28.81
CA ALA A 188 15.32 15.29 27.68
C ALA A 188 16.65 15.00 26.94
N VAL A 189 17.67 14.52 27.65
CA VAL A 189 18.95 14.11 27.02
C VAL A 189 18.74 12.89 26.12
N ASP A 190 18.01 11.88 26.58
CA ASP A 190 17.68 10.70 25.76
C ASP A 190 16.81 11.06 24.55
N VAL A 191 15.86 12.00 24.73
CA VAL A 191 15.05 12.55 23.63
C VAL A 191 15.91 13.31 22.62
N HIS A 192 16.90 14.07 23.09
CA HIS A 192 17.81 14.81 22.21
C HIS A 192 18.66 13.86 21.36
N ALA A 193 19.25 12.84 21.97
CA ALA A 193 20.03 11.83 21.24
C ALA A 193 19.18 11.06 20.21
N ALA A 194 17.95 10.68 20.59
CA ALA A 194 16.99 10.07 19.68
C ALA A 194 16.62 10.98 18.51
N THR A 195 16.52 12.28 18.76
CA THR A 195 16.23 13.31 17.76
C THR A 195 17.38 13.47 16.78
N LEU A 196 18.62 13.61 17.27
CA LEU A 196 19.82 13.70 16.42
C LEU A 196 19.93 12.47 15.50
N PHE A 197 19.67 11.28 16.02
CA PHE A 197 19.66 10.05 15.23
C PHE A 197 18.60 10.06 14.12
N LEU A 198 17.39 10.54 14.41
CA LEU A 198 16.31 10.65 13.41
C LEU A 198 16.55 11.77 12.38
N GLU A 199 17.33 12.79 12.73
CA GLU A 199 17.81 13.83 11.81
C GLU A 199 19.03 13.39 10.98
N GLY A 200 19.54 12.17 11.20
CA GLY A 200 20.74 11.67 10.52
C GLY A 200 22.07 12.22 11.08
N LYS A 201 22.04 12.96 12.18
CA LYS A 201 23.23 13.49 12.89
C LYS A 201 23.84 12.43 13.82
N THR A 202 24.06 11.23 13.30
CA THR A 202 24.52 10.07 14.10
C THR A 202 25.90 10.29 14.69
N SER A 203 26.84 10.89 13.95
CA SER A 203 28.19 11.18 14.47
C SER A 203 28.12 12.10 15.69
N GLN A 204 27.33 13.19 15.61
CA GLN A 204 27.12 14.09 16.74
C GLN A 204 26.49 13.35 17.93
N ALA A 205 25.49 12.49 17.69
CA ALA A 205 24.90 11.69 18.76
C ALA A 205 25.89 10.72 19.41
N ILE A 206 26.84 10.17 18.64
CA ILE A 206 27.92 9.32 19.16
C ILE A 206 28.88 10.16 20.00
N ASP A 207 29.33 11.31 19.49
CA ASP A 207 30.27 12.19 20.20
C ASP A 207 29.69 12.65 21.54
N ASP A 208 28.40 13.03 21.56
CA ASP A 208 27.68 13.40 22.78
C ASP A 208 27.60 12.24 23.78
N LEU A 209 27.39 11.01 23.31
CA LEU A 209 27.35 9.82 24.16
C LEU A 209 28.74 9.44 24.70
N VAL A 210 29.80 9.62 23.91
CA VAL A 210 31.18 9.39 24.33
C VAL A 210 31.57 10.39 25.41
N ALA A 211 31.31 11.68 25.22
CA ALA A 211 31.58 12.71 26.23
C ALA A 211 30.85 12.41 27.55
N ARG A 212 29.59 11.96 27.47
CA ARG A 212 28.82 11.53 28.66
C ARG A 212 29.38 10.28 29.32
N MET A 213 29.84 9.30 28.54
CA MET A 213 30.49 8.10 29.05
C MET A 213 31.75 8.44 29.84
N GLU A 214 32.60 9.32 29.31
CA GLU A 214 33.82 9.77 29.97
C GLU A 214 33.53 10.54 31.26
N ALA A 215 32.54 11.45 31.22
CA ALA A 215 32.12 12.19 32.42
C ALA A 215 31.58 11.26 33.51
N ALA A 216 30.74 10.28 33.16
CA ALA A 216 30.22 9.29 34.11
C ALA A 216 31.33 8.41 34.70
N ALA A 217 32.29 7.97 33.88
CA ALA A 217 33.45 7.22 34.34
C ALA A 217 34.34 8.05 35.28
N GLY A 218 34.55 9.33 34.98
CA GLY A 218 35.28 10.27 35.84
C GLY A 218 34.59 10.51 37.19
N ALA A 219 33.25 10.45 37.22
CA ALA A 219 32.44 10.51 38.44
C ALA A 219 32.29 9.15 39.16
N LEU A 220 32.94 8.09 38.68
CA LEU A 220 32.85 6.72 39.17
C LEU A 220 31.43 6.08 39.06
N ASP A 221 30.57 6.63 38.19
CA ASP A 221 29.26 6.05 37.84
C ASP A 221 29.42 5.07 36.67
N PHE A 222 29.89 3.87 37.00
CA PHE A 222 30.18 2.83 36.01
C PHE A 222 28.92 2.27 35.33
N GLU A 223 27.75 2.37 35.96
CA GLU A 223 26.49 1.91 35.36
C GLU A 223 26.06 2.82 34.21
N GLN A 224 26.11 4.14 34.41
CA GLN A 224 25.82 5.10 33.34
C GLN A 224 26.88 5.05 32.24
N ALA A 225 28.17 4.93 32.60
CA ALA A 225 29.24 4.78 31.62
C ALA A 225 29.03 3.53 30.73
N ALA A 226 28.70 2.38 31.33
CA ALA A 226 28.40 1.16 30.59
C ALA A 226 27.19 1.33 29.66
N ARG A 227 26.14 2.04 30.11
CA ARG A 227 24.96 2.32 29.29
C ARG A 227 25.31 3.16 28.05
N CYS A 228 26.05 4.26 28.23
CA CYS A 228 26.49 5.11 27.12
C CYS A 228 27.36 4.32 26.12
N ARG A 229 28.30 3.50 26.63
CA ARG A 229 29.13 2.61 25.80
C ARG A 229 28.29 1.66 24.94
N ASP A 230 27.29 1.02 25.53
CA ASP A 230 26.42 0.07 24.82
C ASP A 230 25.57 0.78 23.76
N GLN A 231 25.14 2.02 24.02
CA GLN A 231 24.45 2.88 23.04
C GLN A 231 25.36 3.26 21.87
N VAL A 232 26.61 3.68 22.15
CA VAL A 232 27.63 3.98 21.13
C VAL A 232 27.88 2.75 20.25
N ALA A 233 28.10 1.58 20.85
CA ALA A 233 28.31 0.33 20.10
C ALA A 233 27.08 -0.08 19.27
N ALA A 234 25.86 0.23 19.73
CA ALA A 234 24.64 -0.01 18.95
C ALA A 234 24.53 0.95 17.76
N LEU A 235 24.86 2.24 17.95
CA LEU A 235 24.83 3.25 16.89
C LEU A 235 25.91 2.99 15.82
N GLN A 236 27.13 2.64 16.24
CA GLN A 236 28.22 2.27 15.34
C GLN A 236 27.86 1.07 14.45
N ARG A 237 27.26 0.02 15.03
CA ARG A 237 26.77 -1.14 14.23
C ARG A 237 25.71 -0.77 13.20
N ILE A 238 24.83 0.21 13.51
CA ILE A 238 23.86 0.71 12.53
C ILE A 238 24.58 1.49 11.43
N GLN A 239 25.58 2.30 11.79
CA GLN A 239 26.37 3.08 10.83
C GLN A 239 27.22 2.18 9.92
N GLU A 240 27.86 1.13 10.44
CA GLU A 240 28.65 0.16 9.67
C GLU A 240 27.80 -0.62 8.65
N ARG A 241 26.57 -1.00 9.02
CA ARG A 241 25.62 -1.62 8.08
C ARG A 241 25.11 -0.66 7.00
N GLN A 242 25.30 0.64 7.21
CA GLN A 242 24.83 1.71 6.33
C GLN A 242 25.98 2.40 5.57
N TYR A 243 27.21 1.88 5.68
CA TYR A 243 28.43 2.42 5.06
C TYR A 243 28.45 2.19 3.54
N VAL A 244 27.59 2.90 2.82
CA VAL A 244 27.67 3.07 1.36
C VAL A 244 27.49 4.54 0.95
N SER A 245 27.34 5.50 1.86
CA SER A 245 27.04 6.88 1.48
C SER A 245 27.74 7.92 2.35
N GLY A 246 28.67 8.67 1.75
CA GLY A 246 29.17 9.95 2.25
C GLY A 246 28.30 11.14 1.88
N GLU A 247 27.13 10.92 1.27
CA GLU A 247 26.27 12.00 0.76
C GLU A 247 25.29 12.54 1.80
N GLN A 248 25.21 13.87 1.87
CA GLN A 248 24.16 14.61 2.58
C GLN A 248 23.00 14.88 1.62
N GLY A 249 21.79 14.44 1.96
CA GLY A 249 20.60 14.76 1.18
C GLY A 249 19.47 13.75 1.33
N ASP A 250 18.27 14.20 0.98
CA ASP A 250 17.07 13.39 0.90
C ASP A 250 16.75 13.11 -0.57
N LEU A 251 16.82 11.84 -0.95
CA LEU A 251 16.51 11.36 -2.29
C LEU A 251 15.68 10.08 -2.23
N ASP A 252 14.90 9.83 -3.27
CA ASP A 252 14.21 8.55 -3.44
C ASP A 252 14.74 7.85 -4.70
N VAL A 253 14.74 6.52 -4.71
CA VAL A 253 15.11 5.73 -5.89
C VAL A 253 13.89 4.94 -6.34
N VAL A 254 13.50 5.13 -7.60
CA VAL A 254 12.32 4.52 -8.22
C VAL A 254 12.77 3.70 -9.42
N ALA A 255 12.65 2.37 -9.33
CA ALA A 255 12.98 1.49 -10.44
C ALA A 255 11.73 0.77 -10.95
N CYS A 256 11.56 0.69 -12.27
CA CYS A 256 10.51 -0.09 -12.92
C CYS A 256 11.10 -1.33 -13.57
N ALA A 257 10.39 -2.45 -13.46
CA ALA A 257 10.63 -3.67 -14.22
C ALA A 257 9.29 -4.22 -14.70
N SER A 258 9.23 -4.64 -15.96
CA SER A 258 8.01 -5.19 -16.59
C SER A 258 8.32 -6.50 -17.31
N ASP A 259 7.49 -7.52 -17.08
CA ASP A 259 7.59 -8.84 -17.72
C ASP A 259 6.25 -9.57 -17.65
N GLY A 260 5.93 -10.39 -18.67
CA GLY A 260 4.73 -11.22 -18.69
C GLY A 260 3.40 -10.44 -18.51
N GLY A 261 3.34 -9.20 -18.98
CA GLY A 261 2.16 -8.32 -18.80
C GLY A 261 1.94 -7.83 -17.36
N VAL A 262 2.93 -7.99 -16.48
CA VAL A 262 2.93 -7.46 -15.11
C VAL A 262 4.06 -6.45 -14.97
N SER A 263 3.79 -5.34 -14.32
CA SER A 263 4.79 -4.32 -14.00
C SER A 263 4.98 -4.21 -12.50
N CYS A 264 6.22 -3.98 -12.10
CA CYS A 264 6.64 -3.81 -10.73
C CYS A 264 7.41 -2.50 -10.63
N VAL A 265 7.00 -1.61 -9.73
CA VAL A 265 7.73 -0.38 -9.39
C VAL A 265 8.24 -0.48 -7.97
N GLN A 266 9.56 -0.40 -7.84
CA GLN A 266 10.28 -0.46 -6.59
C GLN A 266 10.64 0.96 -6.14
N LEU A 267 10.28 1.32 -4.91
CA LEU A 267 10.64 2.59 -4.28
C LEU A 267 11.56 2.35 -3.08
N PHE A 268 12.69 3.03 -3.05
CA PHE A 268 13.55 3.19 -1.88
C PHE A 268 13.51 4.64 -1.42
N CYS A 269 13.46 4.85 -0.10
CA CYS A 269 13.52 6.19 0.48
C CYS A 269 14.85 6.38 1.22
N ILE A 270 15.67 7.32 0.75
CA ILE A 270 16.97 7.62 1.35
C ILE A 270 16.91 8.99 2.02
N ARG A 271 17.15 9.03 3.33
CA ARG A 271 17.16 10.28 4.11
C ARG A 271 18.50 10.41 4.81
N SER A 272 19.16 11.54 4.61
CA SER A 272 20.50 11.81 5.17
C SER A 272 21.48 10.65 4.90
N GLY A 273 21.52 10.14 3.66
CA GLY A 273 22.38 9.02 3.25
C GLY A 273 21.96 7.64 3.76
N ARG A 274 20.86 7.54 4.53
CA ARG A 274 20.37 6.27 5.11
C ARG A 274 19.16 5.75 4.34
N ASN A 275 19.21 4.48 3.96
CA ASN A 275 18.04 3.78 3.43
C ASN A 275 17.01 3.54 4.56
N LEU A 276 15.87 4.23 4.50
CA LEU A 276 14.75 4.07 5.44
C LEU A 276 13.87 2.85 5.12
N GLY A 277 14.26 2.06 4.12
CA GLY A 277 13.58 0.86 3.66
C GLY A 277 13.04 1.03 2.24
N ASN A 278 12.17 0.10 1.86
CA ASN A 278 11.60 0.04 0.53
C ASN A 278 10.12 -0.30 0.51
N LYS A 279 9.48 -0.05 -0.63
CA LYS A 279 8.10 -0.46 -0.93
C LYS A 279 7.99 -0.90 -2.38
N VAL A 280 7.27 -1.99 -2.60
CA VAL A 280 6.95 -2.54 -3.92
C VAL A 280 5.54 -2.13 -4.31
N PHE A 281 5.36 -1.72 -5.55
CA PHE A 281 4.08 -1.39 -6.15
C PHE A 281 3.84 -2.22 -7.40
N TYR A 282 2.59 -2.63 -7.61
CA TYR A 282 2.15 -3.35 -8.80
C TYR A 282 1.07 -2.52 -9.50
N PRO A 283 1.43 -1.47 -10.27
CA PRO A 283 0.46 -0.66 -10.98
C PRO A 283 -0.34 -1.53 -11.97
N LYS A 284 -1.63 -1.22 -12.15
CA LYS A 284 -2.40 -1.81 -13.24
C LYS A 284 -1.97 -1.11 -14.52
N VAL A 285 -1.15 -1.80 -15.28
CA VAL A 285 -0.56 -1.29 -16.52
C VAL A 285 -1.31 -1.92 -17.69
N PRO A 286 -1.85 -1.10 -18.60
CA PRO A 286 -2.39 -1.62 -19.85
C PRO A 286 -1.31 -2.29 -20.71
N GLU A 287 -1.68 -3.28 -21.51
CA GLU A 287 -0.73 -4.05 -22.33
C GLU A 287 0.11 -3.15 -23.25
N GLY A 288 1.42 -3.43 -23.33
CA GLY A 288 2.36 -2.74 -24.21
C GLY A 288 2.70 -1.29 -23.82
N GLU A 289 2.45 -0.86 -22.59
CA GLU A 289 3.07 0.37 -22.07
C GLU A 289 4.57 0.18 -21.85
N SER A 290 5.34 1.24 -22.05
CA SER A 290 6.78 1.25 -21.83
C SER A 290 7.12 1.66 -20.39
N ASP A 291 8.30 1.24 -19.90
CA ASP A 291 8.75 1.54 -18.53
C ASP A 291 8.85 3.05 -18.28
N GLU A 292 9.20 3.86 -19.29
CA GLU A 292 9.24 5.33 -19.21
C GLU A 292 7.87 5.93 -18.88
N ARG A 293 6.81 5.40 -19.50
CA ARG A 293 5.43 5.85 -19.26
C ARG A 293 4.91 5.35 -17.92
N ILE A 294 5.27 4.14 -17.52
CA ILE A 294 4.92 3.58 -16.21
C ILE A 294 5.57 4.41 -15.10
N LEU A 295 6.86 4.75 -15.23
CA LEU A 295 7.57 5.62 -14.28
C LEU A 295 6.97 7.02 -14.23
N ALA A 296 6.65 7.65 -15.36
CA ALA A 296 6.03 8.96 -15.38
C ALA A 296 4.65 8.97 -14.69
N ALA A 297 3.83 7.94 -14.97
CA ALA A 297 2.53 7.76 -14.31
C ALA A 297 2.69 7.49 -12.81
N PHE A 298 3.67 6.67 -12.42
CA PHE A 298 3.96 6.39 -11.02
C PHE A 298 4.40 7.64 -10.28
N ILE A 299 5.42 8.36 -10.78
CA ILE A 299 5.98 9.55 -10.16
C ILE A 299 4.91 10.62 -9.97
N SER A 300 4.11 10.91 -11.01
CA SER A 300 3.02 11.87 -10.91
C SER A 300 1.95 11.45 -9.89
N GLN A 301 1.41 10.23 -9.99
CA GLN A 301 0.36 9.74 -9.07
C GLN A 301 0.85 9.60 -7.63
N TYR A 302 2.13 9.29 -7.45
CA TYR A 302 2.71 9.05 -6.14
C TYR A 302 3.09 10.35 -5.41
N TYR A 303 3.74 11.31 -6.09
CA TYR A 303 4.30 12.49 -5.44
C TYR A 303 3.42 13.74 -5.48
N ILE A 304 2.50 13.90 -6.45
CA ILE A 304 1.60 15.07 -6.48
C ILE A 304 0.70 15.06 -5.23
N GLY A 305 0.69 16.15 -4.46
CA GLY A 305 0.00 16.26 -3.18
C GLY A 305 0.68 15.53 -2.02
N LYS A 306 1.94 15.06 -2.18
CA LYS A 306 2.72 14.45 -1.10
C LYS A 306 4.13 15.05 -1.00
N PRO A 307 4.85 14.84 0.11
CA PRO A 307 6.22 15.33 0.26
C PRO A 307 7.18 14.71 -0.75
N VAL A 308 7.91 15.56 -1.47
CA VAL A 308 8.84 15.19 -2.55
C VAL A 308 10.30 15.37 -2.09
N PRO A 309 11.20 14.39 -2.32
CA PRO A 309 12.64 14.54 -2.06
C PRO A 309 13.32 15.53 -3.02
N ARG A 310 14.61 15.85 -2.80
CA ARG A 310 15.32 16.84 -3.65
C ARG A 310 15.67 16.25 -5.01
N GLU A 311 15.90 14.95 -4.99
CA GLU A 311 16.34 14.18 -6.14
C GLU A 311 15.56 12.87 -6.16
N ILE A 312 15.12 12.46 -7.35
CA ILE A 312 14.51 11.16 -7.61
C ILE A 312 15.40 10.44 -8.62
N LEU A 313 16.05 9.37 -8.18
CA LEU A 313 16.85 8.52 -9.04
C LEU A 313 15.96 7.47 -9.72
N VAL A 314 16.17 7.23 -11.00
CA VAL A 314 15.34 6.32 -11.81
C VAL A 314 16.18 5.41 -12.68
N ASN A 315 15.78 4.16 -12.89
CA ASN A 315 16.54 3.25 -13.77
C ASN A 315 16.36 3.58 -15.27
N THR A 316 15.23 4.17 -15.63
CA THR A 316 14.93 4.63 -17.00
C THR A 316 14.35 6.04 -16.94
N GLU A 317 14.66 6.88 -17.93
CA GLU A 317 14.15 8.25 -17.97
C GLU A 317 12.63 8.28 -18.23
N PRO A 318 11.82 8.89 -17.33
CA PRO A 318 10.39 9.03 -17.53
C PRO A 318 10.04 9.93 -18.72
N THR A 319 8.91 9.63 -19.38
CA THR A 319 8.35 10.58 -20.36
C THR A 319 7.97 11.90 -19.70
N ASP A 320 8.22 13.02 -20.38
CA ASP A 320 7.94 14.38 -19.89
C ASP A 320 8.66 14.73 -18.57
N SER A 321 9.91 14.25 -18.37
CA SER A 321 10.69 14.48 -17.14
C SER A 321 10.82 15.96 -16.76
N GLU A 322 11.06 16.86 -17.71
CA GLU A 322 11.15 18.31 -17.43
C GLU A 322 9.86 18.89 -16.84
N LEU A 323 8.69 18.43 -17.33
CA LEU A 323 7.40 18.86 -16.80
C LEU A 323 7.16 18.29 -15.40
N LEU A 324 7.54 17.04 -15.16
CA LEU A 324 7.48 16.42 -13.84
C LEU A 324 8.35 17.19 -12.84
N GLU A 325 9.61 17.48 -13.18
CA GLU A 325 10.50 18.28 -12.35
C GLU A 325 9.91 19.66 -12.03
N ALA A 326 9.32 20.34 -13.01
CA ALA A 326 8.70 21.64 -12.81
C ALA A 326 7.51 21.58 -11.83
N VAL A 327 6.59 20.63 -12.02
CA VAL A 327 5.41 20.45 -11.14
C VAL A 327 5.83 20.05 -9.74
N LEU A 328 6.75 19.09 -9.61
CA LEU A 328 7.24 18.63 -8.31
C LEU A 328 8.05 19.71 -7.57
N SER A 329 8.81 20.53 -8.30
CA SER A 329 9.52 21.68 -7.73
C SER A 329 8.56 22.72 -7.18
N ALA A 330 7.46 22.99 -7.89
CA ALA A 330 6.42 23.93 -7.46
C ALA A 330 5.71 23.41 -6.18
N GLU A 331 5.30 22.14 -6.16
CA GLU A 331 4.68 21.49 -4.99
C GLU A 331 5.60 21.51 -3.76
N ARG A 332 6.91 21.31 -3.97
CA ARG A 332 7.91 21.32 -2.89
C ARG A 332 8.28 22.73 -2.43
N GLY A 333 8.18 23.73 -3.30
CA GLY A 333 8.73 25.09 -3.10
C GLY A 333 10.25 25.16 -3.21
N GLN A 334 10.91 24.11 -3.69
CA GLN A 334 12.37 24.02 -3.95
C GLN A 334 12.61 23.14 -5.16
N ARG A 335 13.74 23.32 -5.84
CA ARG A 335 14.12 22.51 -7.01
C ARG A 335 14.13 21.01 -6.70
N VAL A 336 13.47 20.24 -7.56
CA VAL A 336 13.46 18.77 -7.61
C VAL A 336 14.08 18.33 -8.93
N GLU A 337 14.95 17.33 -8.88
CA GLU A 337 15.60 16.76 -10.07
C GLU A 337 15.28 15.27 -10.21
N ILE A 338 15.06 14.80 -11.44
CA ILE A 338 14.89 13.40 -11.80
C ILE A 338 16.14 12.98 -12.59
N ARG A 339 16.91 12.03 -12.06
CA ARG A 339 18.19 11.62 -12.64
C ARG A 339 18.20 10.13 -12.95
N HIS A 340 18.55 9.76 -14.19
CA HIS A 340 18.68 8.36 -14.60
C HIS A 340 20.15 7.93 -14.78
N MET A 341 20.95 8.76 -15.47
CA MET A 341 22.39 8.53 -15.64
C MET A 341 23.19 9.18 -14.51
N VAL A 342 23.53 8.39 -13.49
CA VAL A 342 24.33 8.83 -12.34
C VAL A 342 25.61 8.00 -12.20
N ARG A 343 26.63 8.57 -11.55
CA ARG A 343 27.94 7.91 -11.38
C ARG A 343 28.13 7.42 -9.94
N ARG A 344 29.04 6.48 -9.74
CA ARG A 344 29.53 6.01 -8.43
C ARG A 344 28.40 5.45 -7.55
N GLU A 345 28.25 5.93 -6.32
CA GLU A 345 27.36 5.40 -5.29
C GLU A 345 25.88 5.44 -5.71
N ARG A 346 25.46 6.50 -6.40
CA ARG A 346 24.09 6.63 -6.91
C ARG A 346 23.73 5.56 -7.92
N SER A 347 24.68 5.10 -8.74
CA SER A 347 24.48 3.97 -9.67
C SER A 347 24.16 2.70 -8.91
N ARG A 348 24.87 2.44 -7.80
CA ARG A 348 24.63 1.26 -6.96
C ARG A 348 23.22 1.25 -6.35
N TRP A 349 22.68 2.42 -5.99
CA TRP A 349 21.30 2.48 -5.50
C TRP A 349 20.27 2.19 -6.59
N ILE A 350 20.50 2.67 -7.82
CA ILE A 350 19.65 2.34 -8.98
C ILE A 350 19.72 0.84 -9.26
N GLU A 351 20.92 0.27 -9.36
CA GLU A 351 21.15 -1.16 -9.59
C GLU A 351 20.47 -2.02 -8.51
N MET A 352 20.62 -1.64 -7.23
CA MET A 352 19.94 -2.31 -6.12
C MET A 352 18.42 -2.21 -6.27
N ALA A 353 17.88 -1.05 -6.63
CA ALA A 353 16.45 -0.87 -6.81
C ALA A 353 15.90 -1.68 -7.97
N GLU A 354 16.62 -1.74 -9.09
CA GLU A 354 16.27 -2.52 -10.27
C GLU A 354 16.30 -4.03 -9.99
N GLN A 355 17.35 -4.54 -9.33
CA GLN A 355 17.42 -5.94 -8.92
C GLN A 355 16.27 -6.33 -7.99
N ASN A 356 15.92 -5.46 -7.03
CA ASN A 356 14.78 -5.69 -6.15
C ASN A 356 13.44 -5.68 -6.93
N ALA A 357 13.28 -4.79 -7.92
CA ALA A 357 12.11 -4.77 -8.78
C ALA A 357 11.98 -6.07 -9.57
N GLN A 358 13.07 -6.56 -10.17
CA GLN A 358 13.12 -7.80 -10.93
C GLN A 358 12.80 -9.03 -10.05
N LEU A 359 13.40 -9.12 -8.85
CA LEU A 359 13.12 -10.21 -7.91
C LEU A 359 11.65 -10.20 -7.45
N ALA A 360 11.10 -9.03 -7.12
CA ALA A 360 9.71 -8.90 -6.70
C ALA A 360 8.73 -9.21 -7.84
N LEU A 361 9.09 -8.89 -9.08
CA LEU A 361 8.33 -9.23 -10.28
C LEU A 361 8.36 -10.74 -10.54
N ALA A 362 9.53 -11.37 -10.52
CA ALA A 362 9.68 -12.81 -10.71
C ALA A 362 8.88 -13.60 -9.65
N SER A 363 8.95 -13.18 -8.38
CA SER A 363 8.16 -13.77 -7.29
C SER A 363 6.65 -13.60 -7.53
N ARG A 364 6.22 -12.43 -8.03
CA ARG A 364 4.81 -12.16 -8.35
C ARG A 364 4.32 -13.03 -9.51
N LEU A 365 5.11 -13.18 -10.56
CA LEU A 365 4.78 -14.04 -11.72
C LEU A 365 4.68 -15.51 -11.31
N ALA A 366 5.65 -16.01 -10.52
CA ALA A 366 5.62 -17.37 -9.97
C ALA A 366 4.40 -17.61 -9.06
N SER A 367 4.04 -16.61 -8.24
CA SER A 367 2.83 -16.71 -7.41
C SER A 367 1.56 -16.69 -8.25
N ARG A 368 1.50 -15.91 -9.34
CA ARG A 368 0.32 -15.80 -10.20
C ARG A 368 0.08 -17.09 -10.98
N SER A 369 1.12 -17.70 -11.54
CA SER A 369 1.00 -19.01 -12.21
C SER A 369 0.52 -20.09 -11.25
N GLY A 370 1.02 -20.10 -10.01
CA GLY A 370 0.54 -21.01 -8.97
C GLY A 370 -0.92 -20.75 -8.56
N ILE A 371 -1.36 -19.49 -8.49
CA ILE A 371 -2.77 -19.16 -8.22
C ILE A 371 -3.67 -19.60 -9.37
N GLN A 372 -3.30 -19.32 -10.62
CA GLN A 372 -4.09 -19.72 -11.77
C GLN A 372 -4.26 -21.23 -11.82
N SER A 373 -3.18 -22.00 -11.64
CA SER A 373 -3.25 -23.46 -11.60
C SER A 373 -4.18 -24.00 -10.51
N ARG A 374 -4.23 -23.35 -9.33
CA ARG A 374 -5.18 -23.70 -8.26
C ARG A 374 -6.62 -23.34 -8.63
N ILE A 375 -6.84 -22.21 -9.29
CA ILE A 375 -8.16 -21.80 -9.77
C ILE A 375 -8.67 -22.77 -10.83
N ASP A 376 -7.82 -23.20 -11.78
CA ASP A 376 -8.20 -24.17 -12.83
C ASP A 376 -8.57 -25.53 -12.22
N GLN A 377 -7.83 -25.96 -11.19
CA GLN A 377 -8.14 -27.17 -10.44
C GLN A 377 -9.41 -27.03 -9.62
N LEU A 378 -9.66 -25.87 -9.00
CA LEU A 378 -10.90 -25.58 -8.29
C LEU A 378 -12.10 -25.57 -9.25
N GLN A 379 -11.96 -24.96 -10.42
CA GLN A 379 -12.98 -24.97 -11.48
C GLN A 379 -13.33 -26.41 -11.86
N SER A 380 -12.30 -27.23 -12.12
CA SER A 380 -12.46 -28.65 -12.48
C SER A 380 -13.11 -29.45 -11.35
N LEU A 381 -12.71 -29.21 -10.10
CA LEU A 381 -13.22 -29.91 -8.92
C LEU A 381 -14.70 -29.62 -8.67
N LEU A 382 -15.06 -28.33 -8.75
CA LEU A 382 -16.44 -27.88 -8.53
C LEU A 382 -17.32 -28.03 -9.78
N GLN A 383 -16.73 -28.43 -10.92
CA GLN A 383 -17.39 -28.59 -12.21
C GLN A 383 -18.09 -27.31 -12.68
N LEU A 384 -17.40 -26.17 -12.51
CA LEU A 384 -17.91 -24.87 -12.94
C LEU A 384 -17.77 -24.72 -14.45
N GLU A 385 -18.81 -24.18 -15.10
CA GLU A 385 -18.82 -23.92 -16.54
C GLU A 385 -17.76 -22.89 -16.94
N GLU A 386 -17.57 -21.86 -16.11
CA GLU A 386 -16.59 -20.80 -16.31
C GLU A 386 -15.55 -20.76 -15.18
N THR A 387 -14.37 -20.23 -15.50
CA THR A 387 -13.31 -20.03 -14.51
C THR A 387 -13.73 -18.97 -13.49
N PRO A 388 -13.76 -19.28 -12.19
CA PRO A 388 -14.23 -18.33 -11.18
C PRO A 388 -13.28 -17.12 -11.13
N THR A 389 -13.87 -15.93 -11.20
CA THR A 389 -13.19 -14.65 -11.25
C THR A 389 -13.17 -13.95 -9.88
N ARG A 390 -14.19 -14.21 -9.05
CA ARG A 390 -14.38 -13.63 -7.73
C ARG A 390 -14.92 -14.67 -6.74
N MET A 391 -14.29 -14.77 -5.58
CA MET A 391 -14.66 -15.68 -4.51
C MET A 391 -14.72 -14.94 -3.17
N GLU A 392 -15.72 -15.23 -2.35
CA GLU A 392 -15.83 -14.72 -0.98
C GLU A 392 -15.78 -15.87 0.02
N CYS A 393 -15.17 -15.65 1.18
CA CYS A 393 -15.15 -16.63 2.27
C CYS A 393 -15.53 -15.95 3.59
N PHE A 394 -16.50 -16.54 4.29
CA PHE A 394 -16.95 -16.09 5.60
C PHE A 394 -16.45 -17.00 6.72
N ASP A 395 -15.90 -16.37 7.76
CA ASP A 395 -15.46 -17.00 9.00
C ASP A 395 -16.10 -16.28 10.20
N ILE A 396 -16.57 -17.05 11.19
CA ILE A 396 -17.16 -16.54 12.43
C ILE A 396 -16.17 -16.76 13.56
N SER A 397 -15.82 -15.66 14.24
CA SER A 397 -14.86 -15.68 15.34
C SER A 397 -15.48 -15.13 16.62
N HIS A 398 -15.22 -15.80 17.74
CA HIS A 398 -15.56 -15.32 19.07
C HIS A 398 -14.32 -14.75 19.75
N THR A 399 -14.41 -13.50 20.20
CA THR A 399 -13.43 -12.97 21.15
C THR A 399 -13.93 -13.30 22.56
N GLY A 400 -13.21 -14.20 23.25
CA GLY A 400 -13.65 -14.89 24.46
C GLY A 400 -14.38 -14.03 25.50
N GLY A 401 -15.70 -13.94 25.35
CA GLY A 401 -16.63 -13.37 26.32
C GLY A 401 -17.37 -12.09 25.94
N GLU A 402 -17.00 -11.32 24.90
CA GLU A 402 -17.61 -9.98 24.73
C GLU A 402 -18.17 -9.64 23.35
N LEU A 403 -17.58 -10.07 22.21
CA LEU A 403 -18.12 -9.72 20.88
C LEU A 403 -17.88 -10.82 19.82
N THR A 404 -18.94 -11.20 19.11
CA THR A 404 -18.86 -12.07 17.91
C THR A 404 -18.58 -11.20 16.68
N VAL A 405 -17.61 -11.62 15.85
CA VAL A 405 -17.23 -10.90 14.63
C VAL A 405 -17.20 -11.87 13.45
N ALA A 406 -17.92 -11.53 12.39
CA ALA A 406 -17.83 -12.22 11.11
C ALA A 406 -16.82 -11.51 10.19
N ALA A 407 -15.90 -12.26 9.60
CA ALA A 407 -14.93 -11.78 8.64
C ALA A 407 -15.26 -12.29 7.24
N CYS A 408 -15.33 -11.38 6.27
CA CYS A 408 -15.44 -11.71 4.85
C CYS A 408 -14.10 -11.41 4.17
N VAL A 409 -13.44 -12.45 3.68
CA VAL A 409 -12.22 -12.33 2.86
C VAL A 409 -12.58 -12.56 1.39
N VAL A 410 -11.92 -11.81 0.50
CA VAL A 410 -12.23 -11.81 -0.93
C VAL A 410 -10.99 -12.25 -1.72
N PHE A 411 -11.20 -13.11 -2.71
CA PHE A 411 -10.19 -13.56 -3.66
C PHE A 411 -10.65 -13.26 -5.08
N ASN A 412 -9.67 -12.96 -5.95
CA ASN A 412 -9.86 -12.88 -7.39
C ASN A 412 -8.77 -13.71 -8.10
N GLN A 413 -8.71 -13.62 -9.43
CA GLN A 413 -7.70 -14.31 -10.26
C GLN A 413 -6.24 -13.96 -9.92
N ASP A 414 -6.00 -12.83 -9.25
CA ASP A 414 -4.66 -12.41 -8.80
C ASP A 414 -4.37 -12.80 -7.33
N GLY A 415 -5.29 -13.53 -6.70
CA GLY A 415 -5.21 -13.99 -5.31
C GLY A 415 -6.02 -13.12 -4.33
N PRO A 416 -5.57 -12.95 -3.08
CA PRO A 416 -6.31 -12.23 -2.05
C PRO A 416 -6.52 -10.73 -2.39
N LEU A 417 -7.77 -10.29 -2.46
CA LEU A 417 -8.18 -8.91 -2.73
C LEU A 417 -8.45 -8.15 -1.42
N LYS A 418 -7.39 -7.72 -0.73
CA LYS A 418 -7.47 -7.13 0.63
C LYS A 418 -8.28 -5.85 0.74
N SER A 419 -8.42 -5.07 -0.34
CA SER A 419 -9.25 -3.85 -0.38
C SER A 419 -10.73 -4.16 -0.11
N ASP A 420 -11.15 -5.38 -0.45
CA ASP A 420 -12.54 -5.80 -0.43
C ASP A 420 -12.88 -6.59 0.84
N TYR A 421 -11.92 -6.77 1.75
CA TYR A 421 -12.15 -7.45 3.01
C TYR A 421 -13.14 -6.65 3.86
N ARG A 422 -14.06 -7.34 4.52
CA ARG A 422 -15.05 -6.71 5.42
C ARG A 422 -15.08 -7.44 6.75
N ARG A 423 -15.42 -6.68 7.79
CA ARG A 423 -15.67 -7.20 9.14
C ARG A 423 -17.04 -6.72 9.57
N PHE A 424 -17.82 -7.62 10.13
CA PHE A 424 -19.17 -7.35 10.61
C PHE A 424 -19.17 -7.61 12.11
N ASN A 425 -19.38 -6.55 12.89
CA ASN A 425 -19.69 -6.70 14.31
C ASN A 425 -21.11 -7.26 14.40
N ILE A 426 -21.25 -8.34 15.16
CA ILE A 426 -22.50 -9.06 15.36
C ILE A 426 -23.10 -8.60 16.68
N GLU A 427 -24.36 -8.16 16.64
CA GLU A 427 -25.05 -7.53 17.75
C GLU A 427 -26.40 -8.21 17.99
N GLY A 428 -26.82 -8.28 19.27
CA GLY A 428 -28.15 -8.73 19.66
C GLY A 428 -28.38 -10.24 19.62
N LEU A 429 -27.32 -11.06 19.57
CA LEU A 429 -27.42 -12.53 19.53
C LEU A 429 -26.98 -13.17 20.84
N ALA A 430 -27.52 -14.36 21.11
CA ALA A 430 -27.08 -15.19 22.22
C ALA A 430 -25.60 -15.60 22.02
N PRO A 431 -24.79 -15.65 23.09
CA PRO A 431 -23.40 -16.11 22.98
C PRO A 431 -23.32 -17.52 22.37
N GLY A 432 -22.51 -17.68 21.32
CA GLY A 432 -22.29 -18.97 20.64
C GLY A 432 -23.28 -19.32 19.52
N ASP A 433 -24.19 -18.41 19.14
CA ASP A 433 -25.08 -18.61 17.99
C ASP A 433 -24.39 -18.24 16.66
N ASP A 434 -23.54 -19.15 16.18
CA ASP A 434 -22.80 -18.99 14.92
C ASP A 434 -23.70 -18.95 13.68
N TYR A 435 -24.87 -19.58 13.76
CA TYR A 435 -25.84 -19.60 12.66
C TYR A 435 -26.45 -18.22 12.45
N ALA A 436 -27.02 -17.64 13.50
CA ALA A 436 -27.61 -16.31 13.42
C ALA A 436 -26.54 -15.23 13.13
N ALA A 437 -25.31 -15.42 13.62
CA ALA A 437 -24.19 -14.52 13.31
C ALA A 437 -23.84 -14.54 11.81
N MET A 438 -23.79 -15.74 11.20
CA MET A 438 -23.59 -15.91 9.77
C MET A 438 -24.72 -15.27 8.97
N GLU A 439 -25.97 -15.53 9.35
CA GLU A 439 -27.14 -14.98 8.67
C GLU A 439 -27.15 -13.45 8.71
N GLN A 440 -26.85 -12.84 9.86
CA GLN A 440 -26.77 -11.39 9.99
C GLN A 440 -25.66 -10.80 9.10
N ALA A 441 -24.50 -11.45 9.02
CA ALA A 441 -23.38 -10.99 8.20
C ALA A 441 -23.69 -11.09 6.69
N LEU A 442 -24.24 -12.23 6.26
CA LEU A 442 -24.61 -12.45 4.86
C LEU A 442 -25.73 -11.50 4.43
N ASN A 443 -26.78 -11.33 5.24
CA ASN A 443 -27.85 -10.38 4.96
C ASN A 443 -27.31 -8.97 4.71
N ARG A 444 -26.44 -8.48 5.60
CA ARG A 444 -25.83 -7.15 5.48
C ARG A 444 -24.92 -7.03 4.25
N ARG A 445 -24.17 -8.09 3.91
CA ARG A 445 -23.25 -8.09 2.76
C ARG A 445 -24.04 -8.04 1.45
N TYR A 446 -24.96 -8.97 1.26
CA TYR A 446 -25.64 -9.16 -0.02
C TYR A 446 -26.73 -8.14 -0.27
N ALA A 447 -27.41 -7.61 0.76
CA ALA A 447 -28.30 -6.47 0.61
C ALA A 447 -27.57 -5.22 0.05
N ARG A 448 -26.32 -4.98 0.48
CA ARG A 448 -25.51 -3.87 -0.05
C ARG A 448 -25.04 -4.12 -1.48
N ILE A 449 -24.67 -5.34 -1.82
CA ILE A 449 -24.32 -5.70 -3.20
C ILE A 449 -25.52 -5.49 -4.12
N LEU A 450 -26.73 -5.90 -3.71
CA LEU A 450 -27.97 -5.66 -4.45
C LEU A 450 -28.31 -4.15 -4.56
N ALA A 451 -27.88 -3.33 -3.59
CA ALA A 451 -27.98 -1.88 -3.66
C ALA A 451 -26.89 -1.22 -4.54
N GLY A 452 -26.04 -2.01 -5.22
CA GLY A 452 -24.98 -1.53 -6.11
C GLY A 452 -23.62 -1.30 -5.45
N GLU A 453 -23.45 -1.65 -4.17
CA GLU A 453 -22.19 -1.48 -3.43
C GLU A 453 -21.29 -2.72 -3.48
N GLY A 454 -21.00 -3.22 -4.68
CA GLY A 454 -20.04 -4.30 -4.92
C GLY A 454 -20.48 -5.27 -6.02
N GLU A 455 -19.67 -6.31 -6.21
CA GLU A 455 -19.92 -7.38 -7.18
C GLU A 455 -20.28 -8.67 -6.47
N LEU A 456 -21.22 -9.43 -7.04
CA LEU A 456 -21.53 -10.78 -6.59
C LEU A 456 -20.33 -11.71 -6.85
N PRO A 457 -20.01 -12.62 -5.92
CA PRO A 457 -18.98 -13.63 -6.16
C PRO A 457 -19.52 -14.79 -6.99
N ASP A 458 -18.63 -15.45 -7.74
CA ASP A 458 -18.91 -16.70 -8.44
C ASP A 458 -19.03 -17.87 -7.44
N ILE A 459 -18.25 -17.81 -6.35
CA ILE A 459 -18.24 -18.80 -5.28
C ILE A 459 -18.28 -18.14 -3.90
N LEU A 460 -19.18 -18.59 -3.04
CA LEU A 460 -19.22 -18.27 -1.63
C LEU A 460 -18.78 -19.48 -0.79
N PHE A 461 -17.65 -19.33 -0.11
CA PHE A 461 -17.15 -20.26 0.88
C PHE A 461 -17.63 -19.90 2.29
N ILE A 462 -18.00 -20.90 3.06
CA ILE A 462 -18.38 -20.78 4.47
C ILE A 462 -17.45 -21.67 5.31
N ASP A 463 -16.72 -21.14 6.30
CA ASP A 463 -16.00 -21.97 7.29
C ASP A 463 -17.02 -22.61 8.24
N GLY A 464 -17.56 -23.75 7.82
CA GLY A 464 -18.70 -24.41 8.45
C GLY A 464 -19.15 -25.64 7.68
N GLY A 465 -19.86 -26.53 8.38
CA GLY A 465 -20.41 -27.76 7.81
C GLY A 465 -21.73 -27.53 7.07
N LYS A 466 -22.45 -28.62 6.81
CA LYS A 466 -23.75 -28.62 6.11
C LYS A 466 -24.77 -27.65 6.72
N GLY A 467 -24.77 -27.52 8.05
CA GLY A 467 -25.70 -26.61 8.72
C GLY A 467 -25.45 -25.16 8.31
N GLN A 468 -24.23 -24.64 8.50
CA GLN A 468 -23.90 -23.25 8.18
C GLN A 468 -24.10 -22.96 6.68
N LEU A 469 -23.80 -23.95 5.83
CA LEU A 469 -24.07 -23.88 4.40
C LEU A 469 -25.56 -23.75 4.08
N GLY A 470 -26.42 -24.49 4.78
CA GLY A 470 -27.88 -24.40 4.63
C GLY A 470 -28.46 -23.05 5.08
N ALA A 471 -27.94 -22.49 6.17
CA ALA A 471 -28.31 -21.15 6.63
C ALA A 471 -27.91 -20.09 5.58
N ALA A 472 -26.68 -20.18 5.05
CA ALA A 472 -26.23 -19.30 3.98
C ALA A 472 -27.09 -19.39 2.72
N ALA A 473 -27.50 -20.60 2.32
CA ALA A 473 -28.38 -20.82 1.19
C ALA A 473 -29.78 -20.21 1.40
N THR A 474 -30.31 -20.31 2.63
CA THR A 474 -31.60 -19.72 2.99
C THR A 474 -31.56 -18.21 2.83
N VAL A 475 -30.53 -17.55 3.37
CA VAL A 475 -30.35 -16.09 3.27
C VAL A 475 -30.22 -15.63 1.81
N LEU A 476 -29.39 -16.30 1.00
CA LEU A 476 -29.26 -15.94 -0.41
C LEU A 476 -30.58 -16.12 -1.16
N SER A 477 -31.34 -17.16 -0.85
CA SER A 477 -32.66 -17.39 -1.44
C SER A 477 -33.68 -16.33 -1.03
N GLU A 478 -33.71 -15.91 0.23
CA GLU A 478 -34.58 -14.83 0.72
C GLU A 478 -34.27 -13.49 0.07
N LEU A 479 -33.00 -13.22 -0.20
CA LEU A 479 -32.54 -12.03 -0.91
C LEU A 479 -32.67 -12.12 -2.43
N ALA A 480 -33.21 -13.23 -2.95
CA ALA A 480 -33.30 -13.52 -4.39
C ALA A 480 -31.94 -13.43 -5.12
N VAL A 481 -30.85 -13.78 -4.43
CA VAL A 481 -29.51 -13.86 -5.01
C VAL A 481 -29.33 -15.22 -5.67
N SER A 482 -29.18 -15.22 -7.00
CA SER A 482 -28.93 -16.41 -7.81
C SER A 482 -27.55 -16.38 -8.47
N GLY A 483 -27.06 -17.55 -8.91
CA GLY A 483 -25.81 -17.65 -9.69
C GLY A 483 -24.53 -17.76 -8.85
N VAL A 484 -24.64 -17.85 -7.53
CA VAL A 484 -23.49 -18.03 -6.62
C VAL A 484 -23.33 -19.50 -6.28
N THR A 485 -22.15 -20.07 -6.49
CA THR A 485 -21.82 -21.43 -6.04
C THR A 485 -21.54 -21.44 -4.54
N LEU A 486 -22.28 -22.21 -3.76
CA LEU A 486 -22.17 -22.29 -2.30
C LEU A 486 -21.32 -23.50 -1.87
N VAL A 487 -20.25 -23.25 -1.12
CA VAL A 487 -19.34 -24.29 -0.62
C VAL A 487 -19.08 -24.14 0.88
N GLY A 488 -19.43 -25.16 1.67
CA GLY A 488 -19.08 -25.25 3.08
C GLY A 488 -17.75 -25.99 3.25
N VAL A 489 -16.85 -25.46 4.07
CA VAL A 489 -15.57 -26.08 4.42
C VAL A 489 -15.63 -26.51 5.87
N ALA A 490 -15.69 -27.82 6.13
CA ALA A 490 -15.65 -28.33 7.50
C ALA A 490 -14.30 -28.95 7.83
N LYS A 491 -13.77 -28.62 9.00
CA LYS A 491 -12.57 -29.25 9.56
C LYS A 491 -12.88 -30.72 9.89
N GLY A 492 -12.02 -31.65 9.46
CA GLY A 492 -12.17 -33.08 9.77
C GLY A 492 -12.20 -33.37 11.27
N VAL A 493 -12.62 -34.58 11.65
CA VAL A 493 -12.87 -35.00 13.05
C VAL A 493 -11.67 -34.74 13.98
N GLU A 494 -10.45 -34.87 13.47
CA GLU A 494 -9.21 -34.64 14.23
C GLU A 494 -8.68 -33.19 14.18
N ARG A 495 -9.36 -32.27 13.49
CA ARG A 495 -8.92 -30.87 13.25
C ARG A 495 -7.47 -30.73 12.75
N ARG A 496 -6.96 -31.74 12.03
CA ARG A 496 -5.64 -31.69 11.38
C ARG A 496 -5.76 -31.08 9.98
N PRO A 497 -4.82 -30.21 9.56
CA PRO A 497 -4.76 -29.72 8.19
C PRO A 497 -4.70 -30.89 7.20
N GLY A 498 -5.50 -30.83 6.13
CA GLY A 498 -5.56 -31.88 5.09
C GLY A 498 -6.66 -32.94 5.28
N LEU A 499 -7.54 -32.77 6.27
CA LEU A 499 -8.74 -33.61 6.47
C LEU A 499 -10.05 -32.82 6.26
N GLU A 500 -9.97 -31.66 5.61
CA GLU A 500 -11.12 -30.82 5.32
C GLU A 500 -12.09 -31.52 4.37
N ARG A 501 -13.38 -31.32 4.61
CA ARG A 501 -14.47 -31.82 3.76
C ARG A 501 -15.18 -30.65 3.14
N LEU A 502 -15.31 -30.68 1.81
CA LEU A 502 -16.03 -29.65 1.06
C LEU A 502 -17.47 -30.11 0.84
N PHE A 503 -18.41 -29.33 1.32
CA PHE A 503 -19.85 -29.55 1.12
C PHE A 503 -20.33 -28.59 0.05
N LEU A 504 -20.74 -29.11 -1.10
CA LEU A 504 -21.37 -28.30 -2.13
C LEU A 504 -22.87 -28.27 -1.88
N PHE A 505 -23.47 -27.08 -1.93
CA PHE A 505 -24.91 -26.96 -1.80
C PHE A 505 -25.61 -27.72 -2.94
N GLY A 506 -26.65 -28.50 -2.61
CA GLY A 506 -27.33 -29.38 -3.55
C GLY A 506 -26.68 -30.76 -3.78
N ARG A 507 -25.57 -31.09 -3.10
CA ARG A 507 -24.97 -32.45 -3.12
C ARG A 507 -25.04 -33.12 -1.75
N ASP A 508 -25.38 -34.40 -1.73
CA ASP A 508 -25.53 -35.17 -0.49
C ASP A 508 -24.20 -35.62 0.12
N SER A 509 -23.21 -35.93 -0.72
CA SER A 509 -21.88 -36.36 -0.30
C SER A 509 -20.87 -35.20 -0.34
N PRO A 510 -20.03 -35.04 0.70
CA PRO A 510 -18.93 -34.09 0.63
C PRO A 510 -17.82 -34.61 -0.29
N ILE A 511 -17.13 -33.67 -0.91
CA ILE A 511 -15.88 -33.91 -1.62
C ILE A 511 -14.76 -34.02 -0.58
N ILE A 512 -13.98 -35.08 -0.68
CA ILE A 512 -12.81 -35.34 0.17
C ILE A 512 -11.58 -35.30 -0.72
N LEU A 513 -10.65 -34.40 -0.40
CA LEU A 513 -9.41 -34.24 -1.14
C LEU A 513 -8.24 -34.88 -0.40
N PRO A 514 -7.21 -35.38 -1.10
CA PRO A 514 -5.94 -35.71 -0.48
C PRO A 514 -5.33 -34.49 0.22
N ALA A 515 -4.62 -34.70 1.33
CA ALA A 515 -3.96 -33.61 2.08
C ALA A 515 -2.94 -32.81 1.25
N SER A 516 -2.41 -33.40 0.17
CA SER A 516 -1.48 -32.76 -0.76
C SER A 516 -2.16 -32.11 -1.96
N SER A 517 -3.50 -32.08 -1.99
CA SER A 517 -4.25 -31.35 -3.01
C SER A 517 -3.88 -29.86 -2.93
N PRO A 518 -3.55 -29.22 -4.06
CA PRO A 518 -3.02 -27.86 -4.07
C PRO A 518 -4.07 -26.78 -3.72
#